data_AF-A0A7J7M0M3-F1
#
_entry.id   AF-A0A7J7M0M3-F1
#
_cell.length_a   1.000
_cell.length_b   1.000
_cell.length_c   1.000
_cell.angle_alpha   90.00
_cell.angle_beta   90.00
_cell.angle_gamma   90.00
#
_symmetry.space_group_name_H-M   'P 1'
#
loop_
_entity.id
_entity.type
_entity.pdbx_description
1 polymer ?
#
loop_
_entity_poly.entity_id
_entity_poly.type
_entity_poly.pdbx_seq_one_letter_code
_entity_poly.pdbx_strand_id
1 'polypeptide(L)'
;MDTVHSKYSLLGHQTPEFLVYLNDLPRNDFNSVFTSLQGFHDNFKDSIGDEFGQCFVFGVPGCFYGRFFPSNSLHFVHSSCIIHWISQDNKGNIYMSKSNPQSILDAYFKQFAE
;
A
#
# COMPACT_ATOMS: atom_id res chain seq x y z
N MET A 1 11.04 0.14 -8.13
CA MET A 1 11.29 1.36 -8.92
C MET A 1 12.57 1.18 -9.72
N ASP A 2 13.66 0.85 -9.06
CA ASP A 2 14.99 0.57 -9.65
C ASP A 2 14.91 -0.50 -10.74
N THR A 3 14.25 -1.62 -10.47
CA THR A 3 14.05 -2.69 -11.48
C THR A 3 13.32 -2.21 -12.73
N VAL A 4 12.36 -1.29 -12.58
CA VAL A 4 11.63 -0.71 -13.73
C VAL A 4 12.57 0.20 -14.50
N HIS A 5 13.29 1.08 -13.82
CA HIS A 5 14.31 1.94 -14.45
C HIS A 5 15.38 1.13 -15.17
N SER A 6 16.02 0.15 -14.52
CA SER A 6 17.01 -0.73 -15.15
C SER A 6 16.46 -1.39 -16.42
N LYS A 7 15.20 -1.86 -16.39
CA LYS A 7 14.58 -2.48 -17.55
C LYS A 7 14.35 -1.47 -18.69
N TYR A 8 13.91 -0.25 -18.40
CA TYR A 8 13.71 0.78 -19.42
C TYR A 8 15.04 1.26 -20.01
N SER A 9 16.05 1.49 -19.17
CA SER A 9 17.40 1.85 -19.59
C SER A 9 18.02 0.77 -20.49
N LEU A 10 17.85 -0.52 -20.16
CA LEU A 10 18.28 -1.64 -21.00
C LEU A 10 17.59 -1.67 -22.37
N LEU A 11 16.36 -1.17 -22.46
CA LEU A 11 15.61 -1.07 -23.71
C LEU A 11 15.91 0.23 -24.48
N GLY A 12 16.79 1.09 -23.97
CA GLY A 12 17.07 2.41 -24.56
C GLY A 12 15.88 3.36 -24.47
N HIS A 13 14.94 3.10 -23.57
CA HIS A 13 13.78 3.94 -23.35
C HIS A 13 14.00 4.88 -22.17
N GLN A 14 13.37 6.05 -22.23
CA GLN A 14 13.29 6.95 -21.09
C GLN A 14 12.47 6.29 -19.97
N THR A 15 12.92 6.46 -18.73
CA THR A 15 12.21 5.95 -17.55
C THR A 15 10.86 6.65 -17.40
N PRO A 16 9.76 5.90 -17.16
CA PRO A 16 8.46 6.51 -16.95
C PRO A 16 8.39 7.28 -15.64
N GLU A 17 7.43 8.19 -15.52
CA GLU A 17 7.09 8.83 -14.26
C GLU A 17 6.40 7.84 -13.31
N PHE A 18 6.65 7.98 -12.01
CA PHE A 18 6.06 7.12 -10.99
C PHE A 18 5.04 7.89 -10.17
N LEU A 19 3.79 7.42 -10.19
CA LEU A 19 2.72 7.88 -9.32
C LEU A 19 2.53 6.85 -8.21
N VAL A 20 2.86 7.22 -6.98
CA VAL A 20 2.79 6.34 -5.80
C VAL A 20 1.66 6.82 -4.89
N TYR A 21 0.72 5.93 -4.61
CA TYR A 21 -0.39 6.20 -3.70
C TYR A 21 -0.19 5.41 -2.41
N LEU A 22 0.00 6.13 -1.31
CA LEU A 22 0.04 5.59 0.04
C LEU A 22 -1.38 5.57 0.60
N ASN A 23 -2.02 4.40 0.59
CA ASN A 23 -3.36 4.24 1.15
C ASN A 23 -3.29 3.67 2.57
N ASP A 24 -4.02 4.29 3.49
CA ASP A 24 -4.24 3.80 4.85
C ASP A 24 -5.53 4.42 5.39
N LEU A 25 -6.03 3.95 6.54
CA LEU A 25 -7.17 4.51 7.23
C LEU A 25 -6.95 6.02 7.53
N PRO A 26 -8.01 6.84 7.56
CA PRO A 26 -7.89 8.28 7.84
C PRO A 26 -7.25 8.63 9.18
N ARG A 27 -7.20 7.68 10.12
CA ARG A 27 -6.55 7.84 11.43
C ARG A 27 -5.03 7.65 11.37
N ASN A 28 -4.49 7.15 10.27
CA ASN A 28 -3.06 6.99 10.10
C ASN A 28 -2.34 8.35 10.11
N ASP A 29 -1.09 8.35 10.58
CA ASP A 29 -0.27 9.56 10.66
C ASP A 29 0.45 9.84 9.34
N PHE A 30 -0.32 10.32 8.35
CA PHE A 30 0.24 10.77 7.07
C PHE A 30 1.24 11.92 7.21
N ASN A 31 1.13 12.74 8.26
CA ASN A 31 2.02 13.89 8.44
C ASN A 31 3.46 13.44 8.70
N SER A 32 3.64 12.44 9.56
CA SER A 32 4.95 11.85 9.81
C SER A 32 5.55 11.23 8.55
N VAL A 33 4.72 10.55 7.74
CA VAL A 33 5.15 9.98 6.45
C VAL A 33 5.58 11.07 5.49
N PHE A 34 4.79 12.13 5.30
CA PHE A 34 5.14 13.21 4.38
C PHE A 34 6.35 14.03 4.84
N THR A 35 6.56 14.13 6.15
CA THR A 35 7.77 14.75 6.70
C THR A 35 9.02 13.93 6.36
N SER A 36 8.95 12.60 6.41
CA SER A 36 10.09 11.74 6.07
C SER A 36 10.35 11.61 4.56
N LEU A 37 9.35 11.89 3.71
CA LEU A 37 9.50 11.84 2.24
C LEU A 37 10.57 12.79 1.71
N GLN A 38 10.82 13.93 2.36
CA GLN A 38 11.86 14.87 1.92
C GLN A 38 13.24 14.19 1.95
N GLY A 39 13.60 13.58 3.09
CA GLY A 39 14.85 12.84 3.21
C GLY A 39 14.89 11.58 2.33
N PHE A 40 13.73 10.97 2.07
CA PHE A 40 13.65 9.85 1.11
C PHE A 40 14.02 10.31 -0.30
N HIS A 41 13.46 11.41 -0.80
CA HIS A 41 13.78 11.93 -2.15
C HIS A 41 15.25 12.29 -2.30
N ASP A 42 15.86 12.91 -1.29
CA ASP A 42 17.28 13.27 -1.30
C ASP A 42 18.16 12.02 -1.38
N ASN A 43 17.91 11.03 -0.51
CA ASN A 43 18.64 9.75 -0.52
C ASN A 43 18.45 8.97 -1.84
N PHE A 44 17.28 9.09 -2.48
CA PHE A 44 16.97 8.39 -3.73
C PHE A 44 17.65 9.04 -4.95
N LYS A 45 17.76 10.37 -4.96
CA LYS A 45 18.55 11.09 -5.99
C LYS A 45 20.01 10.69 -5.92
N ASP A 46 20.57 10.59 -4.71
CA ASP A 46 21.96 10.21 -4.51
C ASP A 46 22.27 8.78 -4.98
N SER A 47 21.29 7.86 -4.96
CA SER A 47 21.51 6.46 -5.30
C SER A 47 21.31 6.13 -6.79
N ILE A 48 20.43 6.85 -7.50
CA ILE A 48 20.06 6.54 -8.91
C ILE A 48 20.37 7.68 -9.88
N GLY A 49 20.72 8.87 -9.38
CA GLY A 49 21.04 10.06 -10.19
C GLY A 49 19.81 10.80 -10.71
N ASP A 50 20.05 11.97 -11.31
CA ASP A 50 19.01 12.91 -11.80
C ASP A 50 18.10 12.33 -12.91
N GLU A 51 18.44 11.16 -13.46
CA GLU A 51 17.67 10.50 -14.52
C GLU A 51 16.49 9.66 -14.02
N PHE A 52 16.39 9.38 -12.71
CA PHE A 52 15.23 8.66 -12.20
C PHE A 52 14.00 9.58 -12.22
N GLY A 53 13.12 9.26 -13.18
CA GLY A 53 11.91 9.97 -13.51
C GLY A 53 11.05 10.36 -12.30
N GLN A 54 10.57 11.59 -12.36
CA GLN A 54 9.63 12.27 -11.48
C GLN A 54 8.74 11.28 -10.70
N CYS A 55 9.12 11.00 -9.45
CA CYS A 55 8.34 10.19 -8.53
C CYS A 55 7.46 11.13 -7.69
N PHE A 56 6.16 10.91 -7.76
CA PHE A 56 5.17 11.71 -7.06
C PHE A 56 4.41 10.83 -6.09
N VAL A 57 4.42 11.23 -4.82
CA VAL A 57 3.80 10.46 -3.75
C VAL A 57 2.55 11.20 -3.26
N PHE A 58 1.45 10.46 -3.16
CA PHE A 58 0.16 10.95 -2.70
C PHE A 58 -0.33 10.11 -1.51
N GLY A 59 -0.96 10.75 -0.53
CA GLY A 59 -1.70 10.03 0.51
C GLY A 59 -3.16 9.87 0.12
N VAL A 60 -3.71 8.68 0.33
CA VAL A 60 -5.10 8.34 0.03
C VAL A 60 -5.74 7.82 1.32
N PRO A 61 -6.31 8.70 2.16
CA PRO A 61 -6.96 8.28 3.39
C PRO A 61 -8.27 7.54 3.10
N GLY A 62 -8.37 6.29 3.57
CA GLY A 62 -9.56 5.48 3.39
C GLY A 62 -9.32 3.98 3.59
N CYS A 63 -10.39 3.26 3.93
CA CYS A 63 -10.37 1.81 4.11
C CYS A 63 -10.33 1.08 2.76
N PHE A 64 -9.26 0.34 2.45
CA PHE A 64 -9.02 -0.33 1.16
C PHE A 64 -10.12 -1.32 0.70
N TYR A 65 -11.04 -1.72 1.57
CA TYR A 65 -12.23 -2.48 1.19
C TYR A 65 -13.25 -1.65 0.37
N GLY A 66 -13.08 -0.32 0.31
CA GLY A 66 -13.82 0.58 -0.57
C GLY A 66 -13.10 0.92 -1.87
N ARG A 67 -13.79 1.64 -2.78
CA ARG A 67 -13.21 2.13 -4.04
C ARG A 67 -12.63 3.54 -3.86
N PHE A 68 -11.34 3.71 -4.13
CA PHE A 68 -10.65 5.02 -4.13
C PHE A 68 -10.11 5.42 -5.49
N PHE A 69 -9.81 4.43 -6.32
CA PHE A 69 -9.16 4.65 -7.61
C PHE A 69 -10.16 4.47 -8.75
N PRO A 70 -10.07 5.29 -9.81
CA PRO A 70 -10.78 5.02 -11.05
C PRO A 70 -10.44 3.64 -11.61
N SER A 71 -11.35 3.09 -12.42
CA SER A 71 -11.06 1.85 -13.13
C SER A 71 -9.86 2.02 -14.05
N ASN A 72 -8.97 1.02 -14.11
CA ASN A 72 -7.77 0.97 -14.96
C ASN A 72 -6.75 2.10 -14.72
N SER A 73 -6.72 2.71 -13.53
CA SER A 73 -5.75 3.77 -13.21
C SER A 73 -4.48 3.32 -12.49
N LEU A 74 -4.42 2.05 -12.06
CA LEU A 74 -3.28 1.50 -11.32
C LEU A 74 -2.61 0.39 -12.14
N HIS A 75 -1.29 0.51 -12.33
CA HIS A 75 -0.48 -0.50 -13.00
C HIS A 75 -0.05 -1.64 -12.06
N PHE A 76 0.10 -1.33 -10.77
CA PHE A 76 0.57 -2.26 -9.76
C PHE A 76 -0.01 -1.91 -8.39
N VAL A 77 -0.34 -2.93 -7.60
CA VAL A 77 -0.86 -2.79 -6.23
C VAL A 77 -0.03 -3.68 -5.30
N HIS A 78 0.40 -3.12 -4.17
CA HIS A 78 1.14 -3.83 -3.14
C HIS A 78 0.43 -3.69 -1.79
N SER A 79 0.35 -4.79 -1.04
CA SER A 79 -0.14 -4.81 0.34
C SER A 79 0.68 -5.81 1.13
N SER A 80 1.16 -5.41 2.31
CA SER A 80 1.97 -6.24 3.20
C SER A 80 1.44 -6.13 4.62
N CYS A 81 1.14 -7.25 5.26
CA CYS A 81 0.72 -7.31 6.67
C CYS A 81 -0.59 -6.56 7.01
N ILE A 82 -1.44 -6.19 6.03
CA ILE A 82 -2.70 -5.45 6.29
C ILE A 82 -3.95 -6.31 6.10
N ILE A 83 -3.87 -7.34 5.26
CA ILE A 83 -5.01 -8.19 4.87
C ILE A 83 -5.61 -8.96 6.05
N HIS A 84 -4.85 -9.16 7.14
CA HIS A 84 -5.35 -9.86 8.32
C HIS A 84 -6.33 -9.02 9.17
N TRP A 85 -6.40 -7.70 8.94
CA TRP A 85 -7.33 -6.81 9.63
C TRP A 85 -8.71 -6.88 8.98
N ILE A 86 -9.60 -7.66 9.60
CA ILE A 86 -11.02 -7.75 9.21
C ILE A 86 -11.77 -6.44 9.48
N SER A 87 -12.71 -6.09 8.61
CA SER A 87 -13.38 -4.79 8.57
C SER A 87 -14.40 -4.53 9.69
N GLN A 88 -14.81 -5.56 10.44
CA GLN A 88 -15.80 -5.45 11.52
C GLN A 88 -15.41 -6.29 12.74
N ASP A 89 -15.82 -5.82 13.91
CA ASP A 89 -15.52 -6.41 15.21
C ASP A 89 -16.33 -7.70 15.45
N ASN A 90 -15.63 -8.82 15.66
CA ASN A 90 -16.26 -10.08 16.04
C ASN A 90 -16.56 -10.04 17.55
N LYS A 91 -17.78 -9.62 17.89
CA LYS A 91 -18.32 -9.50 19.26
C LYS A 91 -17.84 -10.63 20.19
N GLY A 92 -16.82 -10.33 21.00
CA GLY A 92 -16.43 -11.15 22.15
C GLY A 92 -15.04 -11.78 22.12
N ASN A 93 -14.31 -11.79 20.99
CA ASN A 93 -12.95 -12.34 20.94
C ASN A 93 -11.98 -11.36 20.26
N ILE A 94 -10.86 -11.08 20.95
CA ILE A 94 -9.86 -10.10 20.52
C ILE A 94 -9.07 -10.58 19.28
N TYR A 95 -8.95 -11.91 19.08
CA TYR A 95 -8.29 -12.52 17.91
C TYR A 95 -8.71 -13.98 17.69
N MET A 96 -8.44 -14.52 16.51
CA MET A 96 -8.63 -15.95 16.20
C MET A 96 -7.58 -16.80 16.93
N SER A 97 -8.04 -17.71 17.80
CA SER A 97 -7.22 -18.72 18.46
C SER A 97 -7.80 -20.10 18.23
N LYS A 98 -6.94 -21.14 18.27
CA LYS A 98 -7.36 -22.55 18.24
C LYS A 98 -8.31 -22.93 19.37
N SER A 99 -8.35 -22.13 20.43
CA SER A 99 -9.25 -22.30 21.58
C SER A 99 -10.68 -21.78 21.33
N ASN A 100 -10.94 -21.10 20.22
CA ASN A 100 -12.24 -20.51 19.95
C ASN A 100 -13.25 -21.58 19.49
N PRO A 101 -14.55 -21.43 19.84
CA PRO A 101 -15.63 -22.26 19.28
C PRO A 101 -15.63 -22.24 17.74
N GLN A 102 -15.96 -23.38 17.13
CA GLN A 102 -16.01 -23.53 15.67
C GLN A 102 -16.90 -22.48 14.99
N SER A 103 -18.03 -22.14 15.60
CA SER A 103 -18.94 -21.10 15.09
C SER A 103 -18.29 -19.73 14.97
N ILE A 104 -17.32 -19.40 15.84
CA ILE A 104 -16.57 -18.14 15.78
C ILE A 104 -15.50 -18.21 14.69
N LEU A 105 -14.85 -19.36 14.52
CA LEU A 105 -13.90 -19.58 13.42
C LEU A 105 -14.59 -19.45 12.07
N ASP A 106 -15.75 -20.11 11.89
CA ASP A 106 -16.54 -20.05 10.67
C ASP A 106 -17.03 -18.63 10.36
N ALA A 107 -17.47 -17.88 11.37
CA ALA A 107 -17.86 -16.48 11.22
C ALA A 107 -16.68 -15.60 10.77
N TYR A 108 -15.50 -15.80 11.36
CA TYR A 108 -14.29 -15.07 10.95
C TYR A 108 -13.87 -15.41 9.52
N PHE A 109 -13.86 -16.70 9.15
CA PHE A 109 -13.53 -17.12 7.79
C PHE A 109 -14.50 -16.58 6.76
N LYS A 110 -15.81 -16.56 7.10
CA LYS A 110 -16.82 -15.97 6.25
C LYS A 110 -16.56 -14.48 6.04
N GLN A 111 -16.28 -13.74 7.11
CA GLN A 111 -16.01 -12.30 7.03
C GLN A 111 -14.72 -11.99 6.25
N PHE A 112 -13.68 -12.82 6.35
CA PHE A 112 -12.45 -12.66 5.59
C PHE A 112 -12.64 -12.90 4.08
N ALA A 113 -13.62 -13.72 3.71
CA ALA A 113 -13.92 -14.07 2.32
C ALA A 113 -14.94 -13.13 1.64
N GLU A 114 -15.53 -12.19 2.38
CA GLU A 114 -16.45 -11.15 1.87
C GLU A 114 -15.70 -9.99 1.20
#